data_AF-A0A2M9Y434-F1
#
_entry.id   AF-A0A2M9Y434-F1
#
_cell.length_a   1.000
_cell.length_b   1.000
_cell.length_c   1.000
_cell.angle_alpha   90.00
_cell.angle_beta   90.00
_cell.angle_gamma   90.00
#
_symmetry.space_group_name_H-M   'P 1'
#
loop_
_entity.id
_entity.type
_entity.pdbx_description
1 polymer ?
#
loop_
_entity_poly.entity_id
_entity_poly.type
_entity_poly.pdbx_seq_one_letter_code
_entity_poly.pdbx_strand_id
1 'polypeptide(L)'
;MKFVKLFLFSIIALSVFNCAELFQNDKKDNNDALFALLLNAGCTVTDVSSPVNGRKIDFTSCRGDANAALAGSGFSSSSVSLSGGLVGTGSSSTVYSTASSLSSLGGDKKASIEIVYVLSQGDSSIDAILPSTTNLSGPGFHIMPTSVNKLSVLGSNSAFGNPAPTPWASSVSAEKTLCLEVHEESGAAHVFGWAMSCATADRNAYQFSDDGVTANFGGDRIGLRIDKATIKSITIYTTTIGTAGSFQ
;
A
#
# COMPACT_ATOMS: atom_id res chain seq x y z
N MET A 1 10.04 54.85 1.28
CA MET A 1 9.68 53.46 0.91
C MET A 1 9.30 53.36 -0.58
N LYS A 2 10.24 53.55 -1.52
CA LYS A 2 9.98 53.40 -2.97
C LYS A 2 11.00 52.52 -3.72
N PHE A 3 11.98 51.93 -3.03
CA PHE A 3 13.02 51.10 -3.64
C PHE A 3 12.87 49.58 -3.43
N VAL A 4 11.92 49.13 -2.60
CA VAL A 4 11.72 47.69 -2.33
C VAL A 4 10.86 47.00 -3.41
N LYS A 5 10.09 47.76 -4.20
CA LYS A 5 9.23 47.20 -5.25
C LYS A 5 9.97 46.82 -6.54
N LEU A 6 11.20 47.31 -6.75
CA LEU A 6 11.96 47.00 -7.97
C LEU A 6 12.71 45.66 -7.90
N PHE A 7 13.03 45.18 -6.69
CA PHE A 7 13.76 43.91 -6.51
C PHE A 7 12.86 42.66 -6.55
N LEU A 8 11.56 42.80 -6.26
CA LEU A 8 10.62 41.67 -6.29
C LEU A 8 10.20 41.23 -7.71
N PHE A 9 10.37 42.09 -8.72
CA PHE A 9 10.09 41.71 -10.11
C PHE A 9 11.27 41.02 -10.81
N SER A 10 12.50 41.15 -10.30
CA SER A 10 13.69 40.56 -10.94
C SER A 10 13.91 39.08 -10.60
N ILE A 11 13.41 38.61 -9.45
CA ILE A 11 13.59 37.21 -9.02
C ILE A 11 12.57 36.30 -9.72
N ILE A 12 11.37 36.82 -10.02
CA ILE A 12 10.37 36.08 -10.79
C ILE A 12 10.86 35.90 -12.23
N ALA A 13 11.46 36.93 -12.86
CA ALA A 13 11.97 36.83 -14.22
C ALA A 13 13.09 35.78 -14.41
N LEU A 14 14.03 35.65 -13.46
CA LEU A 14 15.07 34.61 -13.55
C LEU A 14 14.56 33.19 -13.30
N SER A 15 13.41 33.02 -12.63
CA SER A 15 12.76 31.70 -12.50
C SER A 15 11.99 31.27 -13.76
N VAL A 16 11.60 32.22 -14.63
CA VAL A 16 10.94 31.90 -15.91
C VAL A 16 11.94 31.52 -17.00
N PHE A 17 13.18 32.01 -16.94
CA PHE A 17 14.20 31.65 -17.94
C PHE A 17 14.81 30.26 -17.75
N ASN A 18 14.73 29.67 -16.55
CA ASN A 18 15.03 28.24 -16.34
C ASN A 18 13.83 27.33 -16.62
N CYS A 19 12.64 27.88 -16.86
CA CYS A 19 11.47 27.13 -17.33
C CYS A 19 11.28 27.21 -18.86
N ALA A 20 12.04 28.05 -19.56
CA ALA A 20 11.94 28.20 -21.01
C ALA A 20 12.61 27.04 -21.79
N GLU A 21 13.51 26.28 -21.16
CA GLU A 21 14.09 25.08 -21.78
C GLU A 21 13.14 23.87 -21.76
N LEU A 22 12.06 23.91 -20.98
CA LEU A 22 11.01 22.88 -21.04
C LEU A 22 10.11 23.02 -22.29
N PHE A 23 10.25 24.13 -23.03
CA PHE A 23 9.40 24.47 -24.17
C PHE A 23 10.16 24.61 -25.49
N GLN A 24 11.41 24.16 -25.59
CA GLN A 24 12.13 24.11 -26.85
C GLN A 24 11.92 22.78 -27.59
N ASN A 25 11.12 22.89 -28.67
CA ASN A 25 11.06 22.10 -29.90
C ASN A 25 11.83 20.78 -29.95
N ASP A 26 11.07 19.69 -29.82
CA ASP A 26 10.85 18.68 -30.88
C ASP A 26 10.54 17.36 -30.19
N LYS A 27 9.24 17.14 -29.89
CA LYS A 27 8.61 15.82 -29.80
C LYS A 27 7.15 16.00 -29.41
N LYS A 28 6.29 15.45 -30.25
CA LYS A 28 4.84 15.34 -30.07
C LYS A 28 4.45 14.62 -28.76
N ASP A 29 5.41 14.01 -28.06
CA ASP A 29 5.17 13.12 -26.92
C ASP A 29 5.19 13.82 -25.55
N ASN A 30 5.85 14.99 -25.40
CA ASN A 30 6.01 15.62 -24.07
C ASN A 30 4.81 16.47 -23.62
N ASN A 31 4.04 17.01 -24.58
CA ASN A 31 2.82 17.73 -24.26
C ASN A 31 1.72 16.77 -23.80
N ASP A 32 1.66 15.55 -24.35
CA ASP A 32 0.69 14.54 -23.90
C ASP A 32 0.96 14.09 -22.46
N ALA A 33 2.22 14.01 -22.02
CA ALA A 33 2.57 13.72 -20.63
C ALA A 33 2.15 14.85 -19.66
N LEU A 34 2.33 16.11 -20.06
CA LEU A 34 1.90 17.27 -19.27
C LEU A 34 0.38 17.43 -19.26
N PHE A 35 -0.29 17.20 -20.39
CA PHE A 35 -1.74 17.18 -20.48
C PHE A 35 -2.33 15.96 -19.76
N ALA A 36 -1.68 14.80 -19.72
CA ALA A 36 -2.08 13.66 -18.90
C ALA A 36 -1.93 13.95 -17.39
N LEU A 37 -0.91 14.74 -17.00
CA LEU A 37 -0.75 15.24 -15.64
C LEU A 37 -1.83 16.29 -15.27
N LEU A 38 -2.25 17.11 -16.24
CA LEU A 38 -3.32 18.11 -16.10
C LEU A 38 -4.74 17.50 -16.22
N LEU A 39 -4.88 16.33 -16.85
CA LEU A 39 -6.12 15.55 -16.98
C LEU A 39 -6.32 14.64 -15.75
N ASN A 40 -6.24 15.20 -14.53
CA ASN A 40 -6.64 14.56 -13.26
C ASN A 40 -6.26 13.06 -13.13
N ALA A 41 -5.08 12.65 -13.61
CA ALA A 41 -4.59 11.29 -13.37
C ALA A 41 -4.21 11.16 -11.90
N GLY A 42 -4.82 10.21 -11.20
CA GLY A 42 -4.66 10.09 -9.77
C GLY A 42 -5.81 9.34 -9.14
N CYS A 43 -5.61 8.92 -7.90
CA CYS A 43 -6.62 8.26 -7.08
C CYS A 43 -7.06 9.22 -5.97
N THR A 44 -8.29 9.04 -5.48
CA THR A 44 -8.72 9.80 -4.30
C THR A 44 -7.94 9.31 -3.09
N VAL A 45 -7.25 10.24 -2.43
CA VAL A 45 -6.56 9.99 -1.17
C VAL A 45 -7.26 10.77 -0.08
N THR A 46 -7.60 10.09 1.01
CA THR A 46 -8.28 10.67 2.18
C THR A 46 -7.51 10.33 3.43
N ASP A 47 -7.45 11.27 4.37
CA ASP A 47 -6.89 11.00 5.68
C ASP A 47 -7.91 10.21 6.52
N VAL A 48 -7.39 9.27 7.30
CA VAL A 48 -8.17 8.44 8.23
C VAL A 48 -7.64 8.70 9.64
N SER A 49 -8.53 8.83 10.61
CA SER A 49 -8.20 9.11 12.02
C SER A 49 -8.57 7.97 12.97
N SER A 50 -9.19 6.90 12.46
CA SER A 50 -9.63 5.75 13.25
C SER A 50 -9.19 4.46 12.56
N PRO A 51 -8.62 3.48 13.30
CA PRO A 51 -8.35 3.49 14.75
C PRO A 51 -7.23 4.46 15.15
N VAL A 52 -6.37 4.83 14.20
CA VAL A 52 -5.30 5.82 14.35
C VAL A 52 -5.11 6.57 13.03
N ASN A 53 -4.14 7.49 12.99
CA ASN A 53 -3.85 8.26 11.80
C ASN A 53 -3.32 7.37 10.67
N GLY A 54 -3.84 7.60 9.47
CA GLY A 54 -3.46 6.90 8.26
C GLY A 54 -3.96 7.62 7.01
N ARG A 55 -3.68 7.02 5.85
CA ARG A 55 -4.12 7.51 4.53
C ARG A 55 -4.81 6.38 3.80
N LYS A 56 -6.05 6.62 3.38
CA LYS A 56 -6.82 5.73 2.51
C LYS A 56 -6.69 6.17 1.07
N ILE A 57 -6.33 5.22 0.21
CA ILE A 57 -6.28 5.38 -1.23
C ILE A 57 -7.42 4.56 -1.82
N ASP A 58 -8.37 5.24 -2.48
CA ASP A 58 -9.51 4.62 -3.13
C ASP A 58 -9.22 4.38 -4.62
N PHE A 59 -8.97 3.13 -4.96
CA PHE A 59 -8.65 2.73 -6.32
C PHE A 59 -9.86 2.71 -7.27
N THR A 60 -11.07 2.68 -6.74
CA THR A 60 -12.30 2.71 -7.56
C THR A 60 -12.51 4.07 -8.21
N SER A 61 -11.93 5.10 -7.60
CA SER A 61 -12.00 6.50 -8.03
C SER A 61 -10.82 6.94 -8.90
N CYS A 62 -9.83 6.07 -9.14
CA CYS A 62 -8.67 6.45 -9.95
C CYS A 62 -9.07 6.79 -11.38
N ARG A 63 -8.38 7.75 -11.96
CA ARG A 63 -8.58 8.19 -13.35
C ARG A 63 -7.26 8.20 -14.11
N GLY A 64 -7.35 8.06 -15.43
CA GLY A 64 -6.20 8.07 -16.33
C GLY A 64 -5.52 6.70 -16.45
N ASP A 65 -4.27 6.73 -16.90
CA ASP A 65 -3.41 5.54 -16.97
C ASP A 65 -3.13 5.00 -15.55
N ALA A 66 -3.09 3.67 -15.42
CA ALA A 66 -2.93 3.00 -14.13
C ALA A 66 -1.60 3.37 -13.45
N ASN A 67 -0.49 3.35 -14.20
CA ASN A 67 0.82 3.66 -13.65
C ASN A 67 0.93 5.14 -13.29
N ALA A 68 0.40 6.04 -14.12
CA ALA A 68 0.36 7.47 -13.82
C ALA A 68 -0.47 7.78 -12.56
N ALA A 69 -1.66 7.19 -12.44
CA ALA A 69 -2.55 7.40 -11.29
C ALA A 69 -1.94 6.87 -9.98
N LEU A 70 -1.28 5.71 -10.03
CA LEU A 70 -0.57 5.11 -8.89
C LEU A 70 0.67 5.92 -8.51
N ALA A 71 1.46 6.37 -9.50
CA ALA A 71 2.60 7.25 -9.26
C ALA A 71 2.20 8.55 -8.56
N GLY A 72 1.13 9.20 -9.03
CA GLY A 72 0.55 10.38 -8.37
C GLY A 72 0.04 10.12 -6.95
N SER A 73 -0.30 8.87 -6.64
CA SER A 73 -0.78 8.43 -5.33
C SER A 73 0.33 7.88 -4.41
N GLY A 74 1.60 7.92 -4.85
CA GLY A 74 2.75 7.46 -4.06
C GLY A 74 3.07 5.97 -4.19
N PHE A 75 2.69 5.35 -5.30
CA PHE A 75 2.96 3.94 -5.59
C PHE A 75 3.75 3.77 -6.89
N SER A 76 4.53 2.71 -6.96
CA SER A 76 5.08 2.16 -8.18
C SER A 76 4.36 0.87 -8.50
N SER A 77 4.18 0.57 -9.80
CA SER A 77 3.38 -0.56 -10.24
C SER A 77 3.92 -1.19 -11.52
N SER A 78 3.60 -2.48 -11.71
CA SER A 78 3.80 -3.20 -12.95
C SER A 78 2.64 -4.12 -13.23
N SER A 79 2.26 -4.24 -14.50
CA SER A 79 1.26 -5.22 -14.97
C SER A 79 -0.10 -5.10 -14.27
N VAL A 80 -0.54 -3.88 -13.93
CA VAL A 80 -1.85 -3.61 -13.32
C VAL A 80 -2.71 -2.74 -14.23
N SER A 81 -4.01 -2.77 -14.03
CA SER A 81 -4.97 -1.93 -14.76
C SER A 81 -6.01 -1.35 -13.80
N LEU A 82 -6.72 -0.31 -14.25
CA LEU A 82 -7.83 0.27 -13.51
C LEU A 82 -9.15 -0.21 -14.13
N SER A 83 -9.95 -0.96 -13.35
CA SER A 83 -11.28 -1.41 -13.73
C SER A 83 -12.15 -1.55 -12.47
N GLY A 84 -12.82 -0.46 -12.10
CA GLY A 84 -13.59 -0.37 -10.85
C GLY A 84 -12.74 -0.65 -9.60
N GLY A 85 -11.44 -0.36 -9.67
CA GLY A 85 -10.42 -0.76 -8.70
C GLY A 85 -9.09 -1.09 -9.41
N LEU A 86 -8.07 -1.38 -8.63
CA LEU A 86 -6.76 -1.81 -9.11
C LEU A 86 -6.79 -3.32 -9.39
N VAL A 87 -6.69 -3.70 -10.66
CA VAL A 87 -6.78 -5.10 -11.11
C VAL A 87 -5.42 -5.65 -11.47
N GLY A 88 -5.06 -6.77 -10.87
CA GLY A 88 -3.96 -7.61 -11.31
C GLY A 88 -4.51 -8.86 -12.00
N THR A 89 -4.05 -9.12 -13.23
CA THR A 89 -4.56 -10.21 -14.08
C THR A 89 -3.61 -11.39 -14.18
N GLY A 90 -2.46 -11.33 -13.51
CA GLY A 90 -1.48 -12.41 -13.48
C GLY A 90 -0.48 -12.25 -12.33
N SER A 91 0.32 -13.29 -12.09
CA SER A 91 1.28 -13.36 -10.98
C SER A 91 2.43 -12.33 -11.02
N SER A 92 2.57 -11.57 -12.11
CA SER A 92 3.54 -10.47 -12.24
C SER A 92 2.98 -9.08 -11.91
N SER A 93 1.69 -8.98 -11.61
CA SER A 93 1.02 -7.74 -11.23
C SER A 93 1.46 -7.31 -9.83
N THR A 94 2.12 -6.16 -9.76
CA THR A 94 2.80 -5.69 -8.55
C THR A 94 2.50 -4.23 -8.29
N VAL A 95 2.39 -3.87 -7.01
CA VAL A 95 2.30 -2.49 -6.53
C VAL A 95 3.10 -2.34 -5.25
N TYR A 96 3.83 -1.25 -5.08
CA TYR A 96 4.48 -0.95 -3.79
C TYR A 96 4.57 0.56 -3.54
N SER A 97 4.54 0.96 -2.27
CA SER A 97 4.70 2.36 -1.89
C SER A 97 6.09 2.88 -2.27
N THR A 98 6.19 4.09 -2.78
CA THR A 98 7.49 4.70 -3.15
C THR A 98 8.23 5.30 -1.95
N ALA A 99 7.49 5.64 -0.90
CA ALA A 99 8.01 6.11 0.38
C ALA A 99 7.86 5.03 1.46
N SER A 100 8.64 5.21 2.54
CA SER A 100 8.48 4.42 3.75
C SER A 100 7.06 4.55 4.30
N SER A 101 6.50 3.42 4.72
CA SER A 101 5.16 3.30 5.30
C SER A 101 5.20 2.68 6.70
N LEU A 102 6.39 2.69 7.32
CA LEU A 102 6.59 2.18 8.67
C LEU A 102 6.31 3.25 9.73
N SER A 103 5.66 2.84 10.81
CA SER A 103 5.81 3.54 12.09
C SER A 103 7.04 2.99 12.81
N SER A 104 7.94 3.89 13.23
CA SER A 104 9.16 3.57 13.98
C SER A 104 9.21 4.37 15.27
N LEU A 105 8.58 3.84 16.32
CA LEU A 105 8.64 4.42 17.67
C LEU A 105 9.44 3.45 18.55
N GLY A 106 10.51 3.93 19.20
CA GLY A 106 11.27 3.14 20.17
C GLY A 106 12.20 2.05 19.60
N GLY A 107 12.39 1.99 18.28
CA GLY A 107 13.22 0.96 17.62
C GLY A 107 12.41 -0.21 17.05
N ASP A 108 11.14 -0.34 17.45
CA ASP A 108 10.21 -1.26 16.83
C ASP A 108 9.82 -0.77 15.43
N LYS A 109 9.62 -1.71 14.51
CA LYS A 109 9.05 -1.41 13.19
C LYS A 109 7.66 -2.01 13.10
N LYS A 110 6.67 -1.18 12.78
CA LYS A 110 5.29 -1.65 12.68
C LYS A 110 4.66 -1.15 11.39
N ALA A 111 4.10 -2.08 10.63
CA ALA A 111 3.37 -1.83 9.40
C ALA A 111 1.95 -2.35 9.55
N SER A 112 0.97 -1.48 9.32
CA SER A 112 -0.45 -1.83 9.45
C SER A 112 -1.21 -1.32 8.25
N ILE A 113 -2.02 -2.19 7.64
CA ILE A 113 -2.92 -1.83 6.56
C ILE A 113 -4.32 -2.36 6.76
N GLU A 114 -5.27 -1.64 6.18
CA GLU A 114 -6.56 -2.19 5.82
C GLU A 114 -6.61 -2.36 4.29
N ILE A 115 -7.06 -3.51 3.81
CA ILE A 115 -7.24 -3.77 2.38
C ILE A 115 -8.67 -4.18 2.09
N VAL A 116 -9.29 -3.53 1.12
CA VAL A 116 -10.61 -3.90 0.57
C VAL A 116 -10.39 -4.49 -0.81
N TYR A 117 -10.86 -5.72 -1.04
CA TYR A 117 -10.60 -6.44 -2.29
C TYR A 117 -11.75 -7.36 -2.72
N VAL A 118 -11.66 -7.84 -3.96
CA VAL A 118 -12.48 -8.91 -4.54
C VAL A 118 -11.56 -9.92 -5.21
N LEU A 119 -11.69 -11.20 -4.88
CA LEU A 119 -11.03 -12.31 -5.59
C LEU A 119 -11.93 -12.75 -6.74
N SER A 120 -11.40 -12.83 -7.96
CA SER A 120 -12.25 -13.02 -9.16
C SER A 120 -12.52 -14.50 -9.48
N GLN A 121 -11.65 -15.41 -9.03
CA GLN A 121 -11.67 -16.83 -9.37
C GLN A 121 -11.16 -17.70 -8.19
N GLY A 122 -11.34 -19.02 -8.29
CA GLY A 122 -10.93 -19.96 -7.24
C GLY A 122 -9.41 -20.08 -7.02
N ASP A 123 -8.61 -19.62 -7.98
CA ASP A 123 -7.15 -19.59 -7.94
C ASP A 123 -6.59 -18.16 -7.83
N SER A 124 -7.43 -17.18 -7.51
CA SER A 124 -6.97 -15.81 -7.26
C SER A 124 -6.11 -15.74 -6.00
N SER A 125 -5.15 -14.83 -5.97
CA SER A 125 -4.36 -14.58 -4.78
C SER A 125 -3.94 -13.12 -4.64
N ILE A 126 -3.70 -12.71 -3.40
CA ILE A 126 -3.07 -11.43 -3.08
C ILE A 126 -1.94 -11.70 -2.08
N ASP A 127 -0.71 -11.34 -2.43
CA ASP A 127 0.36 -11.21 -1.44
C ASP A 127 0.35 -9.80 -0.89
N ALA A 128 0.13 -9.63 0.40
CA ALA A 128 0.33 -8.39 1.11
C ALA A 128 1.63 -8.50 1.92
N ILE A 129 2.65 -7.72 1.53
CA ILE A 129 4.03 -7.80 2.05
C ILE A 129 4.31 -6.55 2.88
N LEU A 130 4.50 -6.74 4.18
CA LEU A 130 4.52 -5.69 5.21
C LEU A 130 5.65 -5.95 6.23
N PRO A 131 6.75 -5.18 6.20
CA PRO A 131 7.15 -4.30 5.11
C PRO A 131 7.87 -5.05 4.00
N SER A 132 7.84 -4.41 2.84
CA SER A 132 8.41 -4.87 1.60
C SER A 132 9.69 -4.12 1.25
N THR A 133 10.60 -4.80 0.56
CA THR A 133 11.66 -4.18 -0.24
C THR A 133 11.15 -3.78 -1.63
N THR A 134 11.98 -3.12 -2.44
CA THR A 134 11.69 -2.84 -3.86
C THR A 134 11.40 -4.10 -4.68
N ASN A 135 11.98 -5.23 -4.31
CA ASN A 135 11.83 -6.51 -5.02
C ASN A 135 10.64 -7.33 -4.53
N LEU A 136 9.77 -6.73 -3.70
CA LEU A 136 8.62 -7.42 -3.09
C LEU A 136 9.04 -8.66 -2.32
N SER A 137 9.98 -8.46 -1.40
CA SER A 137 10.40 -9.46 -0.41
C SER A 137 10.21 -8.88 0.98
N GLY A 138 9.69 -9.68 1.89
CA GLY A 138 9.33 -9.27 3.25
C GLY A 138 8.32 -10.22 3.88
N PRO A 139 8.09 -10.13 5.20
CA PRO A 139 7.02 -10.88 5.85
C PRO A 139 5.64 -10.36 5.42
N GLY A 140 4.61 -11.16 5.62
CA GLY A 140 3.25 -10.72 5.30
C GLY A 140 2.24 -11.86 5.17
N PHE A 141 1.31 -11.69 4.24
CA PHE A 141 0.11 -12.50 4.11
C PHE A 141 -0.11 -12.92 2.66
N HIS A 142 -0.31 -14.21 2.42
CA HIS A 142 -0.75 -14.75 1.15
C HIS A 142 -2.23 -15.11 1.25
N ILE A 143 -3.08 -14.31 0.62
CA ILE A 143 -4.54 -14.34 0.74
C ILE A 143 -5.10 -15.11 -0.46
N MET A 144 -5.92 -16.11 -0.18
CA MET A 144 -6.60 -16.97 -1.15
C MET A 144 -8.11 -17.03 -0.84
N PRO A 145 -8.95 -17.58 -1.73
CA PRO A 145 -10.39 -17.69 -1.49
C PRO A 145 -10.72 -18.50 -0.22
N THR A 146 -9.93 -19.52 0.08
CA THR A 146 -10.20 -20.49 1.15
C THR A 146 -9.22 -20.44 2.32
N SER A 147 -8.21 -19.58 2.26
CA SER A 147 -7.18 -19.50 3.30
C SER A 147 -6.41 -18.18 3.27
N VAL A 148 -5.75 -17.90 4.38
CA VAL A 148 -4.63 -16.95 4.43
C VAL A 148 -3.45 -17.69 5.01
N ASN A 149 -2.30 -17.52 4.38
CA ASN A 149 -1.02 -18.07 4.81
C ASN A 149 -0.09 -16.94 5.23
N LYS A 150 0.85 -17.23 6.13
CA LYS A 150 1.97 -16.30 6.40
C LYS A 150 2.98 -16.36 5.27
N LEU A 151 3.55 -15.21 4.93
CA LEU A 151 4.71 -15.07 4.04
C LEU A 151 5.96 -14.81 4.87
N SER A 152 7.03 -15.54 4.55
CA SER A 152 8.37 -15.23 5.07
C SER A 152 9.10 -14.21 4.19
N VAL A 153 10.21 -13.67 4.67
CA VAL A 153 11.06 -12.72 3.93
C VAL A 153 11.50 -13.25 2.56
N LEU A 154 11.65 -14.57 2.42
CA LEU A 154 12.08 -15.21 1.17
C LEU A 154 10.92 -15.55 0.23
N GLY A 155 9.68 -15.14 0.56
CA GLY A 155 8.49 -15.38 -0.25
C GLY A 155 7.92 -16.79 -0.14
N SER A 156 8.40 -17.61 0.80
CA SER A 156 7.74 -18.88 1.11
C SER A 156 6.44 -18.62 1.87
N ASN A 157 5.36 -19.27 1.45
CA ASN A 157 4.08 -19.24 2.15
C ASN A 157 3.86 -20.53 2.95
N SER A 158 3.23 -20.41 4.12
CA SER A 158 2.85 -21.55 4.97
C SER A 158 1.63 -21.20 5.81
N ALA A 159 0.91 -22.21 6.32
CA ALA A 159 -0.25 -21.97 7.18
C ALA A 159 0.17 -21.29 8.51
N PHE A 160 -0.76 -20.53 9.10
CA PHE A 160 -0.59 -19.98 10.46
C PHE A 160 -0.64 -21.09 11.51
N GLY A 161 0.23 -20.98 12.51
CA GLY A 161 0.33 -21.93 13.61
C GLY A 161 -0.64 -21.68 14.77
N ASN A 162 -0.97 -20.42 15.10
CA ASN A 162 -1.74 -20.11 16.30
C ASN A 162 -2.35 -18.68 16.35
N PRO A 163 -3.69 -18.51 16.36
CA PRO A 163 -4.68 -19.53 16.10
C PRO A 163 -4.66 -19.94 14.62
N ALA A 164 -5.00 -21.20 14.34
CA ALA A 164 -5.35 -21.59 12.98
C ALA A 164 -6.55 -20.74 12.54
N PRO A 165 -6.55 -20.19 11.31
CA PRO A 165 -7.62 -19.33 10.87
C PRO A 165 -8.98 -20.03 11.04
N THR A 166 -9.93 -19.37 11.72
CA THR A 166 -11.35 -19.74 11.60
C THR A 166 -11.69 -19.86 10.12
N PRO A 167 -12.51 -20.84 9.68
CA PRO A 167 -12.69 -21.19 8.27
C PRO A 167 -12.81 -19.94 7.38
N TRP A 168 -11.76 -19.69 6.61
CA TRP A 168 -11.66 -18.52 5.77
C TRP A 168 -12.54 -18.73 4.54
N ALA A 169 -13.78 -18.28 4.59
CA ALA A 169 -14.66 -18.27 3.43
C ALA A 169 -14.63 -16.87 2.80
N SER A 170 -13.57 -16.57 2.04
CA SER A 170 -13.66 -15.50 1.06
C SER A 170 -14.39 -16.04 -0.16
N SER A 171 -15.70 -15.82 -0.21
CA SER A 171 -16.49 -16.11 -1.41
C SER A 171 -15.90 -15.35 -2.61
N VAL A 172 -15.55 -16.09 -3.65
CA VAL A 172 -15.18 -15.53 -4.96
C VAL A 172 -16.25 -14.52 -5.39
N SER A 173 -15.84 -13.42 -6.00
CA SER A 173 -16.69 -12.33 -6.46
C SER A 173 -17.40 -11.54 -5.36
N ALA A 174 -17.05 -11.73 -4.09
CA ALA A 174 -17.53 -10.88 -3.00
C ALA A 174 -16.43 -9.93 -2.52
N GLU A 175 -16.84 -8.73 -2.15
CA GLU A 175 -15.97 -7.77 -1.48
C GLU A 175 -15.63 -8.24 -0.06
N LYS A 176 -14.36 -8.10 0.32
CA LYS A 176 -13.83 -8.43 1.64
C LYS A 176 -12.93 -7.30 2.12
N THR A 177 -12.90 -7.12 3.43
CA THR A 177 -12.02 -6.16 4.11
C THR A 177 -11.16 -6.92 5.11
N LEU A 178 -9.85 -6.69 5.07
CA LEU A 178 -8.92 -7.23 6.06
C LEU A 178 -8.17 -6.11 6.75
N CYS A 179 -7.93 -6.30 8.05
CA CYS A 179 -6.93 -5.58 8.80
C CYS A 179 -5.71 -6.48 8.98
N LEU A 180 -4.54 -6.01 8.56
CA LEU A 180 -3.30 -6.76 8.52
C LEU A 180 -2.19 -5.96 9.20
N GLU A 181 -1.45 -6.61 10.09
CA GLU A 181 -0.43 -5.96 10.90
C GLU A 181 0.84 -6.83 10.96
N VAL A 182 1.99 -6.19 10.87
CA VAL A 182 3.30 -6.81 11.06
C VAL A 182 4.14 -5.94 11.97
N HIS A 183 4.61 -6.55 13.07
CA HIS A 183 5.39 -5.91 14.11
C HIS A 183 6.76 -6.58 14.20
N GLU A 184 7.83 -5.81 14.27
CA GLU A 184 9.14 -6.29 14.72
C GLU A 184 9.36 -5.77 16.14
N GLU A 185 9.14 -6.64 17.11
CA GLU A 185 9.39 -6.39 18.54
C GLU A 185 10.46 -7.40 18.97
N SER A 186 11.53 -6.94 19.64
CA SER A 186 12.61 -7.82 20.13
C SER A 186 13.36 -8.64 19.05
N GLY A 187 13.44 -8.14 17.81
CA GLY A 187 14.22 -8.78 16.75
C GLY A 187 13.54 -10.02 16.15
N ALA A 188 12.21 -10.08 16.16
CA ALA A 188 11.47 -11.01 15.34
C ALA A 188 10.16 -10.39 14.82
N ALA A 189 9.77 -10.76 13.60
CA ALA A 189 8.56 -10.29 12.95
C ALA A 189 7.36 -11.15 13.37
N HIS A 190 6.37 -10.50 13.93
CA HIS A 190 5.08 -11.06 14.31
C HIS A 190 4.06 -10.56 13.31
N VAL A 191 3.26 -11.47 12.75
CA VAL A 191 2.23 -11.14 11.76
C VAL A 191 0.88 -11.54 12.31
N PHE A 192 -0.12 -10.69 12.16
CA PHE A 192 -1.47 -10.98 12.64
C PHE A 192 -2.52 -10.19 11.87
N GLY A 193 -3.78 -10.66 11.90
CA GLY A 193 -4.85 -9.97 11.21
C GLY A 193 -6.27 -10.44 11.54
N TRP A 194 -7.23 -9.75 10.91
CA TRP A 194 -8.66 -9.92 11.08
C TRP A 194 -9.40 -9.73 9.76
N ALA A 195 -10.46 -10.50 9.54
CA ALA A 195 -11.39 -10.34 8.41
C ALA A 195 -12.44 -9.24 8.64
N MET A 196 -11.97 -8.03 8.96
CA MET A 196 -12.80 -6.84 9.20
C MET A 196 -11.99 -5.56 9.06
N SER A 197 -12.63 -4.39 9.26
CA SER A 197 -11.93 -3.11 9.31
C SER A 197 -11.01 -3.01 10.52
N CYS A 198 -9.86 -2.34 10.35
CA CYS A 198 -8.93 -2.09 11.46
C CYS A 198 -9.55 -1.25 12.57
N ALA A 199 -10.55 -0.41 12.28
CA ALA A 199 -11.23 0.41 13.29
C ALA A 199 -12.06 -0.41 14.29
N THR A 200 -12.43 -1.62 13.89
CA THR A 200 -13.31 -2.51 14.66
C THR A 200 -12.63 -3.82 15.07
N ALA A 201 -11.37 -4.00 14.71
CA ALA A 201 -10.60 -5.21 15.00
C ALA A 201 -10.43 -5.40 16.53
N ASP A 202 -10.76 -6.60 17.02
CA ASP A 202 -10.52 -6.95 18.42
C ASP A 202 -9.07 -7.38 18.63
N ARG A 203 -8.26 -6.48 19.18
CA ARG A 203 -6.84 -6.70 19.45
C ARG A 203 -6.55 -7.71 20.57
N ASN A 204 -7.57 -8.20 21.27
CA ASN A 204 -7.44 -9.29 22.23
C ASN A 204 -7.65 -10.67 21.58
N ALA A 205 -8.11 -10.72 20.33
CA ALA A 205 -8.48 -11.96 19.65
C ALA A 205 -8.13 -11.91 18.16
N TYR A 206 -6.88 -12.24 17.84
CA TYR A 206 -6.42 -12.40 16.45
C TYR A 206 -7.18 -13.53 15.76
N GLN A 207 -7.58 -13.36 14.49
CA GLN A 207 -8.19 -14.44 13.72
C GLN A 207 -7.14 -15.36 13.08
N PHE A 208 -5.96 -14.82 12.81
CA PHE A 208 -4.79 -15.53 12.35
C PHE A 208 -3.56 -14.76 12.83
N SER A 209 -2.59 -15.46 13.40
CA SER A 209 -1.35 -14.87 13.87
C SER A 209 -0.21 -15.89 13.85
N ASP A 210 1.00 -15.37 13.76
CA ASP A 210 2.21 -16.14 13.99
C ASP A 210 3.33 -15.21 14.47
N ASP A 211 4.11 -15.72 15.41
CA ASP A 211 5.28 -15.04 15.94
C ASP A 211 6.54 -15.63 15.30
N GLY A 212 7.63 -14.87 15.28
CA GLY A 212 8.91 -15.39 14.79
C GLY A 212 8.94 -15.73 13.30
N VAL A 213 8.12 -15.08 12.46
CA VAL A 213 8.09 -15.32 11.00
C VAL A 213 9.42 -14.99 10.33
N THR A 214 10.16 -14.04 10.89
CA THR A 214 11.56 -13.78 10.54
C THR A 214 12.28 -13.07 11.69
N ALA A 215 13.62 -13.08 11.71
CA ALA A 215 14.41 -12.41 12.76
C ALA A 215 14.67 -10.92 12.49
N ASN A 216 14.43 -10.42 11.27
CA ASN A 216 14.51 -8.99 10.94
C ASN A 216 13.90 -8.79 9.56
N PHE A 217 13.17 -7.69 9.36
CA PHE A 217 12.83 -7.25 8.01
C PHE A 217 13.56 -5.95 7.65
N GLY A 218 14.27 -5.98 6.52
CA GLY A 218 14.98 -4.81 5.97
C GLY A 218 14.10 -3.90 5.09
N GLY A 219 12.83 -4.27 4.88
CA GLY A 219 11.89 -3.47 4.09
C GLY A 219 11.32 -2.30 4.89
N ASP A 220 10.89 -1.26 4.18
CA ASP A 220 10.23 -0.09 4.75
C ASP A 220 8.94 0.31 4.02
N ARG A 221 8.57 -0.43 2.97
CA ARG A 221 7.41 -0.13 2.11
C ARG A 221 6.27 -1.08 2.39
N ILE A 222 5.12 -0.81 1.79
CA ILE A 222 4.05 -1.79 1.66
C ILE A 222 4.02 -2.27 0.22
N GLY A 223 4.00 -3.58 0.02
CA GLY A 223 3.98 -4.21 -1.29
C GLY A 223 2.78 -5.13 -1.47
N LEU A 224 2.21 -5.15 -2.67
CA LEU A 224 1.19 -6.09 -3.10
C LEU A 224 1.63 -6.85 -4.35
N ARG A 225 1.36 -8.16 -4.39
CA ARG A 225 1.25 -8.95 -5.63
C ARG A 225 -0.20 -9.34 -5.81
N ILE A 226 -0.76 -9.14 -6.99
CA ILE A 226 -2.22 -9.23 -7.22
C ILE A 226 -2.48 -10.19 -8.38
N ASP A 227 -2.98 -11.39 -8.11
CA ASP A 227 -3.28 -12.36 -9.17
C ASP A 227 -4.80 -12.61 -9.26
N LYS A 228 -5.39 -12.27 -10.41
CA LYS A 228 -6.83 -12.39 -10.69
C LYS A 228 -7.70 -11.74 -9.60
N ALA A 229 -7.25 -10.63 -9.04
CA ALA A 229 -7.94 -9.93 -7.96
C ALA A 229 -8.07 -8.44 -8.27
N THR A 230 -9.06 -7.82 -7.64
CA THR A 230 -9.30 -6.38 -7.69
C THR A 230 -9.13 -5.80 -6.30
N ILE A 231 -8.21 -4.86 -6.12
CA ILE A 231 -8.08 -4.07 -4.89
C ILE A 231 -8.92 -2.80 -5.04
N LYS A 232 -9.87 -2.60 -4.14
CA LYS A 232 -10.78 -1.46 -4.13
C LYS A 232 -10.17 -0.28 -3.39
N SER A 233 -9.55 -0.55 -2.24
CA SER A 233 -8.81 0.47 -1.49
C SER A 233 -7.76 -0.15 -0.58
N ILE A 234 -6.75 0.66 -0.25
CA ILE A 234 -5.81 0.37 0.85
C ILE A 234 -5.80 1.57 1.78
N THR A 235 -5.90 1.32 3.08
CA THR A 235 -5.57 2.29 4.12
C THR A 235 -4.22 1.93 4.72
N ILE A 236 -3.27 2.86 4.67
CA ILE A 236 -1.94 2.72 5.28
C ILE A 236 -1.92 3.54 6.56
N TYR A 237 -1.74 2.90 7.70
CA TYR A 237 -1.67 3.58 8.99
C TYR A 237 -0.23 4.03 9.26
N THR A 238 -0.07 5.32 9.57
CA THR A 238 1.24 5.96 9.78
C THR A 238 1.66 5.95 11.25
N THR A 239 0.76 5.52 12.12
CA THR A 239 0.97 5.37 13.56
C THR A 239 0.67 3.94 13.93
N THR A 240 1.37 3.44 14.94
CA THR A 240 1.15 2.09 15.44
C THR A 240 -0.28 1.94 15.92
N ILE A 241 -0.98 0.97 15.35
CA ILE A 241 -2.28 0.57 15.87
C ILE A 241 -2.01 -0.42 17.00
N GLY A 242 -1.90 0.08 18.24
CA GLY A 242 -1.37 -0.69 19.37
C GLY A 242 -2.03 -2.06 19.58
N THR A 243 -1.25 -3.05 20.02
CA THR A 243 -1.74 -4.36 20.47
C THR A 243 -2.48 -4.24 21.80
N ALA A 244 -3.45 -5.12 22.06
CA ALA A 244 -4.01 -5.22 23.40
C ALA A 244 -2.95 -5.84 24.31
N GLY A 245 -2.61 -5.15 25.40
CA GLY A 245 -1.54 -5.55 26.31
C GLY A 245 -0.18 -5.47 25.65
N SER A 246 0.27 -4.24 25.34
CA SER A 246 1.63 -3.96 24.85
C SER A 246 2.62 -4.95 25.44
N PHE A 247 3.25 -5.76 24.60
CA PHE A 247 4.39 -6.54 25.03
C PHE A 247 5.47 -5.51 25.41
N GLN A 248 5.58 -5.26 26.72
CA GLN A 248 6.68 -4.52 27.32
C GLN A 248 7.93 -5.38 27.33
#